data_AF-A0A3D2R4B6-F1
#
_entry.id   AF-A0A3D2R4B6-F1
#
_cell.length_a   1.000
_cell.length_b   1.000
_cell.length_c   1.000
_cell.angle_alpha   90.00
_cell.angle_beta   90.00
_cell.angle_gamma   90.00
#
_symmetry.space_group_name_H-M   'P 1'
#
loop_
_entity.id
_entity.type
_entity.pdbx_description
1 polymer ?
#
loop_
_entity_poly.entity_id
_entity_poly.type
_entity_poly.pdbx_seq_one_letter_code
_entity_poly.pdbx_strand_id
1 'polypeptide(L)'
;AEITASMVMALRAKTDAPMMDCKKALTEADGDMQRADELLRVRFGNKASKASTRVAAEGAVVATISDDGKSGVLLEVNSETDFCAKNDEFKSFVSQLSLAILEHQPANIEALSDI
;
A
#
# COMPACT_ATOMS: atom_id res chain seq x y z
N ALA A 1 -21.17 21.40 -4.15
CA ALA A 1 -22.19 20.51 -4.75
C ALA A 1 -22.86 19.67 -3.65
N GLU A 2 -24.04 19.10 -3.90
CA GLU A 2 -24.65 18.13 -2.99
C GLU A 2 -23.92 16.78 -3.11
N ILE A 3 -23.27 16.32 -2.03
CA ILE A 3 -22.54 15.05 -2.03
C ILE A 3 -23.50 13.92 -1.68
N THR A 4 -23.84 13.11 -2.69
CA THR A 4 -24.77 11.98 -2.52
C THR A 4 -24.09 10.76 -1.93
N ALA A 5 -24.86 9.88 -1.27
CA ALA A 5 -24.35 8.64 -0.71
C ALA A 5 -23.76 7.70 -1.79
N SER A 6 -24.33 7.70 -2.99
CA SER A 6 -23.84 6.90 -4.12
C SER A 6 -22.46 7.34 -4.59
N MET A 7 -22.18 8.65 -4.62
CA MET A 7 -20.84 9.17 -4.97
C MET A 7 -19.79 8.72 -3.95
N VAL A 8 -20.11 8.80 -2.65
CA VAL A 8 -19.20 8.35 -1.58
C VAL A 8 -18.94 6.85 -1.70
N MET A 9 -19.98 6.05 -1.95
CA MET A 9 -19.83 4.60 -2.15
C MET A 9 -18.99 4.27 -3.38
N ALA A 10 -19.18 4.97 -4.50
CA ALA A 10 -18.40 4.78 -5.71
C ALA A 10 -16.91 5.09 -5.49
N LEU A 11 -16.60 6.19 -4.82
CA LEU A 11 -15.22 6.56 -4.51
C LEU A 11 -14.57 5.55 -3.54
N ARG A 12 -15.31 5.09 -2.54
CA ARG A 12 -14.85 4.04 -1.63
C ARG A 12 -14.60 2.73 -2.37
N ALA A 13 -15.49 2.31 -3.27
CA ALA A 13 -15.31 1.06 -4.02
C ALA A 13 -14.06 1.10 -4.91
N LYS A 14 -13.72 2.28 -5.44
CA LYS A 14 -12.52 2.48 -6.27
C LYS A 14 -11.22 2.50 -5.46
N THR A 15 -11.22 3.14 -4.30
CA THR A 15 -9.99 3.47 -3.54
C THR A 15 -9.78 2.62 -2.29
N ASP A 16 -10.82 1.91 -1.86
CA ASP A 16 -10.96 1.26 -0.56
C ASP A 16 -10.75 2.18 0.66
N ALA A 17 -10.79 3.50 0.44
CA ALA A 17 -10.63 4.49 1.49
C ALA A 17 -11.81 4.45 2.51
N PRO A 18 -11.58 4.79 3.79
CA PRO A 18 -12.66 4.91 4.77
C PRO A 18 -13.77 5.87 4.31
N MET A 19 -15.02 5.51 4.58
CA MET A 19 -16.22 6.22 4.10
C MET A 19 -16.19 7.74 4.38
N MET A 20 -15.72 8.13 5.57
CA MET A 20 -15.63 9.54 5.96
C MET A 20 -14.50 10.29 5.25
N ASP A 21 -13.40 9.62 4.94
CA ASP A 21 -12.33 10.22 4.14
C ASP A 21 -12.82 10.45 2.70
N CYS A 22 -13.57 9.48 2.12
CA CYS A 22 -14.21 9.66 0.81
C CYS A 22 -15.19 10.84 0.79
N LYS A 23 -16.08 10.95 1.79
CA LYS A 23 -17.04 12.05 1.87
C LYS A 23 -16.33 13.41 2.01
N LYS A 24 -15.28 13.50 2.83
CA LYS A 24 -14.49 14.73 3.00
C LYS A 24 -13.78 15.12 1.70
N ALA A 25 -13.13 14.16 1.04
CA ALA A 25 -12.46 14.40 -0.23
C ALA A 25 -13.43 14.89 -1.31
N LEU A 26 -14.62 14.27 -1.41
CA LEU A 26 -15.67 14.73 -2.33
C LEU A 26 -16.19 16.13 -1.98
N THR A 27 -16.29 16.45 -0.68
CA THR A 27 -16.71 17.78 -0.25
C THR A 27 -15.66 18.84 -0.62
N GLU A 28 -14.37 18.56 -0.38
CA GLU A 28 -13.25 19.45 -0.73
C GLU A 28 -13.01 19.57 -2.25
N ALA A 29 -13.43 18.56 -3.01
CA ALA A 29 -13.40 18.53 -4.47
C ALA A 29 -14.68 19.08 -5.11
N ASP A 30 -15.63 19.62 -4.33
CA ASP A 30 -16.92 20.12 -4.82
C ASP A 30 -17.72 19.07 -5.63
N GLY A 31 -17.56 17.79 -5.32
CA GLY A 31 -18.20 16.66 -5.99
C GLY A 31 -17.44 16.11 -7.19
N ASP A 32 -16.27 16.65 -7.53
CA ASP A 32 -15.42 16.12 -8.59
C ASP A 32 -14.74 14.81 -8.13
N MET A 33 -15.06 13.70 -8.82
CA MET A 33 -14.55 12.37 -8.50
C MET A 33 -13.05 12.23 -8.74
N GLN A 34 -12.51 12.83 -9.80
CA GLN A 34 -11.09 12.71 -10.14
C GLN A 34 -10.25 13.52 -9.16
N ARG A 35 -10.67 14.75 -8.86
CA ARG A 35 -10.02 15.58 -7.86
C ARG A 35 -10.13 14.97 -6.46
N ALA A 36 -11.25 14.35 -6.10
CA ALA A 36 -11.39 13.65 -4.82
C ALA A 36 -10.44 12.44 -4.69
N ASP A 37 -10.25 11.69 -5.77
CA ASP A 37 -9.29 10.58 -5.84
C ASP A 37 -7.84 11.08 -5.62
N GLU A 38 -7.45 12.15 -6.30
CA GLU A 38 -6.15 12.80 -6.11
C GLU A 38 -5.96 13.32 -4.68
N LEU A 39 -6.99 13.93 -4.09
CA LEU A 39 -6.97 14.38 -2.70
C LEU A 39 -6.78 13.22 -1.72
N LEU A 40 -7.44 12.09 -1.94
CA LEU A 40 -7.25 10.89 -1.12
C LEU A 40 -5.82 10.37 -1.24
N ARG A 41 -5.27 10.29 -2.46
CA ARG A 41 -3.90 9.85 -2.70
C ARG A 41 -2.89 10.72 -1.94
N VAL A 42 -2.99 12.04 -2.04
CA VAL A 42 -2.12 12.98 -1.32
C VAL A 42 -2.29 12.85 0.19
N ARG A 43 -3.54 12.77 0.68
CA ARG A 43 -3.83 12.66 2.11
C ARG A 43 -3.27 11.38 2.72
N PHE A 44 -3.38 10.25 2.03
CA PHE A 44 -2.86 8.98 2.51
C PHE A 44 -1.34 8.89 2.37
N GLY A 45 -0.75 9.49 1.34
CA GLY A 45 0.69 9.69 1.28
C GLY A 45 1.22 10.42 2.53
N ASN A 46 0.57 11.51 2.93
CA ASN A 46 0.93 12.23 4.15
C ASN A 46 0.74 11.41 5.43
N LYS A 47 -0.29 10.54 5.50
CA LYS A 47 -0.47 9.61 6.62
C LYS A 47 0.65 8.57 6.65
N ALA A 48 1.08 8.06 5.49
CA ALA A 48 2.18 7.11 5.38
C ALA A 48 3.51 7.75 5.82
N SER A 49 3.80 8.99 5.41
CA SER A 49 5.00 9.72 5.88
C SER A 49 5.02 9.96 7.40
N LYS A 50 3.85 10.08 8.04
CA LYS A 50 3.76 10.13 9.51
C LYS A 50 3.85 8.76 10.16
N ALA A 51 3.47 7.71 9.43
CA ALA A 51 3.59 6.34 9.90
C ALA A 51 5.03 5.83 9.86
N SER A 52 5.83 6.26 8.88
CA SER A 52 7.22 5.85 8.74
C SER A 52 8.12 6.30 9.90
N THR A 53 7.69 7.26 10.72
CA THR A 53 8.42 7.65 11.93
C THR A 53 8.11 6.77 13.15
N ARG A 54 7.12 5.87 13.04
CA ARG A 54 6.77 4.93 14.11
C ARG A 54 7.73 3.73 14.07
N VAL A 55 7.97 3.12 15.22
CA VAL A 55 8.81 1.93 15.31
C VAL A 55 8.04 0.72 14.78
N ALA A 56 8.53 0.10 13.72
CA ALA A 56 8.02 -1.14 13.16
C ALA A 56 9.02 -2.28 13.48
N ALA A 57 8.82 -2.95 14.62
CA ALA A 57 9.73 -4.00 15.11
C ALA A 57 9.20 -5.43 14.87
N GLU A 58 7.96 -5.56 14.39
CA GLU A 58 7.37 -6.83 13.97
C GLU A 58 7.48 -6.96 12.44
N GLY A 59 7.02 -8.06 11.83
CA GLY A 59 7.08 -8.22 10.38
C GLY A 59 7.15 -9.66 9.90
N ALA A 60 7.63 -9.81 8.67
CA ALA A 60 7.90 -11.11 8.07
C ALA A 60 9.28 -11.12 7.39
N VAL A 61 9.96 -12.26 7.52
CA VAL A 61 11.14 -12.60 6.72
C VAL A 61 10.75 -13.72 5.78
N VAL A 62 10.97 -13.53 4.47
CA VAL A 62 10.69 -14.53 3.44
C VAL A 62 11.95 -14.87 2.66
N ALA A 63 12.06 -16.15 2.28
CA ALA A 63 13.08 -16.64 1.39
C ALA A 63 12.43 -17.21 0.13
N THR A 64 12.91 -16.80 -1.04
CA THR A 64 12.41 -17.28 -2.34
C THR A 64 13.60 -17.68 -3.19
N ILE A 65 13.54 -18.83 -3.84
CA ILE A 65 14.57 -19.35 -4.74
C ILE A 65 13.97 -19.45 -6.12
N SER A 66 14.72 -19.10 -7.16
CA SER A 66 14.28 -19.25 -8.55
C SER A 66 14.05 -20.72 -8.89
N ASP A 67 13.14 -20.98 -9.82
CA ASP A 67 12.83 -22.35 -10.25
C ASP A 67 14.06 -23.11 -10.79
N ASP A 68 15.03 -22.38 -11.35
CA ASP A 68 16.29 -22.94 -11.83
C ASP A 68 17.36 -23.10 -10.74
N GLY A 69 17.06 -22.68 -9.51
CA GLY A 69 17.93 -22.79 -8.34
C GLY A 69 19.17 -21.88 -8.35
N LYS A 70 19.29 -20.95 -9.30
CA LYS A 70 20.51 -20.12 -9.45
C LYS A 70 20.47 -18.80 -8.71
N SER A 71 19.28 -18.29 -8.41
CA SER A 71 19.07 -17.00 -7.76
C SER A 71 18.17 -17.16 -6.54
N GLY A 72 18.34 -16.29 -5.55
CA GLY A 72 17.51 -16.30 -4.36
C GLY A 72 17.38 -14.92 -3.74
N VAL A 73 16.25 -14.69 -3.09
CA VAL A 73 15.92 -13.46 -2.38
C VAL A 73 15.66 -13.81 -0.92
N LEU A 74 16.30 -13.08 -0.02
CA LEU A 74 15.95 -13.01 1.40
C LEU A 74 15.44 -11.60 1.67
N LEU A 75 14.17 -11.48 2.06
CA LEU A 75 13.48 -10.21 2.20
C LEU A 75 12.89 -10.10 3.60
N GLU A 76 13.18 -8.99 4.27
CA GLU A 76 12.53 -8.58 5.52
C GLU A 76 11.58 -7.42 5.23
N VAL A 77 10.33 -7.54 5.65
CA VAL A 77 9.35 -6.45 5.61
C VAL A 77 8.76 -6.26 7.01
N ASN A 78 9.04 -5.10 7.60
CA ASN A 78 8.59 -4.79 8.94
C ASN A 78 7.17 -4.21 8.98
N SER A 79 6.50 -4.40 10.11
CA SER A 79 5.22 -3.79 10.45
C SER A 79 5.19 -3.42 11.94
N GLU A 80 4.21 -2.61 12.35
CA GLU A 80 4.11 -2.15 13.74
C GLU A 80 3.63 -3.23 14.72
N THR A 81 2.86 -4.21 14.24
CA THR A 81 2.23 -5.23 15.09
C THR A 81 2.25 -6.58 14.40
N ASP A 82 2.31 -7.65 15.19
CA ASP A 82 2.31 -9.02 14.70
C ASP A 82 1.00 -9.41 13.99
N PHE A 83 -0.13 -8.83 14.39
CA PHE A 83 -1.42 -9.02 13.72
C PHE A 83 -1.40 -8.58 12.26
N CYS A 84 -0.68 -7.49 11.95
CA CYS A 84 -0.50 -7.02 10.57
C CYS A 84 0.31 -8.04 9.77
N ALA A 85 1.46 -8.48 10.31
CA ALA A 85 2.33 -9.47 9.67
C ALA A 85 1.62 -10.82 9.39
N LYS A 86 0.63 -11.18 10.21
CA LYS A 86 -0.14 -12.43 10.09
C LYS A 86 -1.32 -12.34 9.11
N ASN A 87 -1.70 -11.14 8.64
CA ASN A 87 -2.76 -10.97 7.65
C ASN A 87 -2.34 -11.54 6.28
N ASP A 88 -3.25 -12.24 5.61
CA ASP A 88 -2.98 -12.85 4.30
C ASP A 88 -2.70 -11.83 3.20
N GLU A 89 -3.27 -10.62 3.27
CA GLU A 89 -2.92 -9.52 2.36
C GLU A 89 -1.46 -9.10 2.53
N PHE A 90 -0.98 -9.01 3.77
CA PHE A 90 0.42 -8.68 4.07
C PHE A 90 1.35 -9.79 3.57
N LYS A 91 1.05 -11.06 3.84
CA LYS A 91 1.83 -12.20 3.33
C LYS A 91 1.87 -12.24 1.81
N SER A 92 0.73 -12.00 1.17
CA SER A 92 0.63 -11.95 -0.29
C SER A 92 1.48 -10.82 -0.86
N PHE A 93 1.42 -9.63 -0.26
CA PHE A 93 2.27 -8.50 -0.63
C PHE A 93 3.76 -8.83 -0.54
N VAL A 94 4.22 -9.36 0.61
CA VAL A 94 5.63 -9.71 0.81
C VAL A 94 6.09 -10.80 -0.16
N SER A 95 5.24 -11.78 -0.46
CA SER A 95 5.54 -12.84 -1.44
C SER A 95 5.60 -12.31 -2.87
N GLN A 96 4.70 -11.39 -3.25
CA GLN A 96 4.75 -10.77 -4.58
C GLN A 96 5.99 -9.89 -4.74
N LEU A 97 6.35 -9.15 -3.67
CA LEU A 97 7.55 -8.34 -3.65
C LEU A 97 8.82 -9.19 -3.78
N SER A 98 8.92 -10.34 -3.09
CA SER A 98 10.09 -11.21 -3.22
C SER A 98 10.24 -11.79 -4.63
N LEU A 99 9.12 -12.09 -5.32
CA LEU A 99 9.12 -12.52 -6.72
C LEU A 99 9.55 -11.38 -7.66
N ALA A 100 9.05 -10.16 -7.47
CA ALA A 100 9.43 -9.01 -8.28
C ALA A 100 10.94 -8.69 -8.14
N ILE A 101 11.49 -8.81 -6.92
CA ILE A 101 12.93 -8.65 -6.67
C ILE A 101 13.73 -9.72 -7.42
N LEU A 102 13.26 -10.96 -7.38
CA LEU A 102 13.94 -12.08 -8.03
C LEU A 102 13.95 -11.92 -9.56
N GLU A 103 12.86 -11.39 -10.12
CA GLU A 103 12.72 -11.12 -11.56
C GLU A 103 13.57 -9.92 -12.01
N HIS A 104 13.45 -8.78 -11.32
CA HIS A 104 14.06 -7.52 -11.75
C HIS A 104 15.48 -7.27 -11.21
N GLN A 105 15.90 -8.01 -10.19
CA GLN A 105 17.23 -7.92 -9.56
C GLN A 105 17.70 -6.47 -9.30
N PRO A 106 16.91 -5.66 -8.56
CA PRO A 106 17.26 -4.29 -8.26
C PRO A 106 18.55 -4.22 -7.43
N ALA A 107 19.36 -3.20 -7.67
CA ALA A 107 20.67 -3.07 -7.03
C ALA A 107 20.60 -2.69 -5.54
N ASN A 108 19.50 -2.08 -5.10
CA ASN A 108 19.28 -1.61 -3.73
C ASN A 108 17.78 -1.44 -3.44
N ILE A 109 17.46 -1.07 -2.20
CA ILE A 109 16.08 -0.89 -1.74
C ILE A 109 15.41 0.29 -2.46
N GLU A 110 16.16 1.35 -2.76
CA GLU A 110 15.61 2.54 -3.42
C GLU A 110 15.08 2.19 -4.83
N ALA A 111 15.83 1.37 -5.57
CA ALA A 111 15.45 0.88 -6.90
C ALA A 111 14.21 -0.02 -6.90
N LEU A 112 13.73 -0.49 -5.73
CA LEU A 112 12.45 -1.20 -5.63
C LEU A 112 11.24 -0.32 -5.94
N SER A 113 11.38 1.00 -5.84
CA SER A 113 10.26 1.92 -6.06
C SER A 113 9.90 2.08 -7.55
N ASP A 114 10.79 1.64 -8.44
CA ASP A 114 10.69 1.81 -9.89
C ASP A 114 10.25 0.53 -10.63
N ILE A 115 10.02 -0.57 -9.89
CA ILE A 115 9.58 -1.88 -10.41
C ILE A 115 8.12 -2.15 -10.02
#